data_AF-A0A7J4RJM2-F1
#
_entry.id   AF-A0A7J4RJM2-F1
#
_cell.length_a   1.000
_cell.length_b   1.000
_cell.length_c   1.000
_cell.angle_alpha   90.00
_cell.angle_beta   90.00
_cell.angle_gamma   90.00
#
_symmetry.space_group_name_H-M   'P 1'
#
loop_
_entity.id
_entity.type
_entity.pdbx_description
1 polymer ?
#
loop_
_entity_poly.entity_id
_entity_poly.type
_entity_poly.pdbx_seq_one_letter_code
_entity_poly.pdbx_strand_id
1 'polypeptide(L)'
;GRPADIALIDGMTKRQKWAEASEIDYGLFDIVLNCSNPAGRLTPDLYRCCIEAISRFGYGDEPDKSQSTLIVIDGEEDLAPLIIHPLAPLGSVILYGQPGKGVVIRFTDLDAKSRCRNLLESMDGDWSGKK
;
A
#
# COMPACT_ATOMS: atom_id res chain seq x y z
N GLY A 1 19.89 -6.56 -0.74
CA GLY A 1 18.84 -7.05 0.17
C GLY A 1 17.65 -7.45 -0.64
N ARG A 2 16.77 -8.32 -0.14
CA ARG A 2 15.50 -8.63 -0.81
C ARG A 2 14.67 -7.33 -0.90
N PRO A 3 14.11 -6.97 -2.07
CA PRO A 3 13.21 -5.81 -2.18
C PRO A 3 11.97 -6.01 -1.32
N ALA A 4 11.21 -4.94 -1.08
CA ALA A 4 9.91 -5.04 -0.43
C ALA A 4 9.01 -5.99 -1.24
N ASP A 5 8.14 -6.73 -0.55
CA ASP A 5 7.18 -7.60 -1.22
C ASP A 5 6.14 -6.76 -1.97
N ILE A 6 5.69 -5.67 -1.34
CA ILE A 6 4.86 -4.65 -1.99
C ILE A 6 5.35 -3.26 -1.59
N ALA A 7 5.55 -2.40 -2.58
CA ALA A 7 5.87 -1.00 -2.37
C ALA A 7 4.76 -0.11 -2.92
N LEU A 8 4.43 0.96 -2.20
CA LEU A 8 3.53 2.01 -2.66
C LEU A 8 4.32 3.31 -2.71
N ILE A 9 4.21 4.03 -3.82
CA ILE A 9 4.89 5.31 -4.06
C ILE A 9 3.91 6.33 -4.67
N ASP A 10 3.96 7.59 -4.24
CA ASP A 10 3.20 8.70 -4.83
C ASP A 10 4.07 9.73 -5.58
N GLY A 11 5.39 9.47 -5.66
CA GLY A 11 6.36 10.38 -6.30
C GLY A 11 6.59 11.70 -5.54
N MET A 12 6.08 11.82 -4.31
CA MET A 12 6.21 13.00 -3.47
C MET A 12 7.03 12.69 -2.22
N THR A 13 7.82 13.65 -1.74
CA THR A 13 8.46 13.59 -0.43
C THR A 13 8.21 14.89 0.32
N LYS A 14 7.72 14.81 1.56
CA LYS A 14 7.40 15.99 2.40
C LYS A 14 6.53 17.05 1.68
N ARG A 15 5.56 16.62 0.87
CA ARG A 15 4.68 17.48 0.03
C ARG A 15 5.41 18.30 -1.05
N GLN A 16 6.67 17.96 -1.36
CA GLN A 16 7.39 18.47 -2.52
C GLN A 16 7.56 17.34 -3.53
N LYS A 17 7.67 17.69 -4.82
CA LYS A 17 8.02 16.70 -5.86
C LYS A 17 9.34 16.07 -5.47
N TRP A 18 9.36 14.74 -5.37
CA TRP A 18 10.58 14.03 -5.09
C TRP A 18 11.42 14.02 -6.37
N ALA A 19 12.48 14.83 -6.40
CA ALA A 19 13.32 14.98 -7.59
C ALA A 19 13.99 13.65 -7.99
N GLU A 20 14.26 12.82 -6.98
CA GLU A 20 14.85 11.49 -7.08
C GLU A 20 13.80 10.36 -7.20
N ALA A 21 12.49 10.67 -7.34
CA ALA A 21 11.49 9.63 -7.66
C ALA A 21 11.78 8.93 -8.99
N SER A 22 12.47 9.61 -9.91
CA SER A 22 12.99 9.04 -11.16
C SER A 22 14.18 8.10 -10.96
N GLU A 23 14.78 8.07 -9.77
CA GLU A 23 15.86 7.15 -9.39
C GLU A 23 15.34 5.85 -8.77
N ILE A 24 14.03 5.75 -8.51
CA ILE A 24 13.41 4.47 -8.16
C ILE A 24 13.59 3.56 -9.35
N ASP A 25 14.33 2.46 -9.16
CA ASP A 25 14.45 1.43 -10.18
C ASP A 25 13.21 0.54 -10.14
N TYR A 26 12.29 0.79 -11.09
CA TYR A 26 11.06 0.03 -11.26
C TYR A 26 11.36 -1.45 -11.59
N GLY A 27 12.55 -1.74 -12.13
CA GLY A 27 13.01 -3.10 -12.44
C GLY A 27 13.35 -3.94 -11.21
N LEU A 28 13.32 -3.36 -10.00
CA LEU A 28 13.46 -4.11 -8.74
C LEU A 28 12.19 -4.90 -8.37
N PHE A 29 11.08 -4.65 -9.05
CA PHE A 29 9.79 -5.31 -8.82
C PHE A 29 9.37 -6.12 -10.05
N ASP A 30 8.69 -7.23 -9.81
CA ASP A 30 8.20 -8.10 -10.89
C ASP A 30 7.02 -7.44 -11.63
N ILE A 31 6.21 -6.66 -10.92
CA ILE A 31 4.99 -6.03 -11.41
C ILE A 31 4.97 -4.55 -11.02
N VAL A 32 4.51 -3.70 -11.94
CA VAL A 32 4.20 -2.29 -11.69
C VAL A 32 2.71 -2.06 -11.96
N LEU A 33 1.99 -1.58 -10.95
CA LEU A 33 0.60 -1.17 -11.02
C LEU A 33 0.51 0.35 -10.88
N ASN A 34 -0.53 0.95 -11.46
CA ASN A 34 -0.79 2.39 -11.38
C ASN A 34 -2.24 2.61 -10.96
N CYS A 35 -2.47 3.54 -10.03
CA CYS A 35 -3.82 3.96 -9.65
C CYS A 35 -3.86 5.45 -9.27
N SER A 36 -5.06 6.03 -9.25
CA SER A 36 -5.29 7.39 -8.74
C SER A 36 -5.97 7.37 -7.37
N ASN A 37 -5.42 8.15 -6.44
CA ASN A 37 -5.99 8.32 -5.10
C ASN A 37 -5.86 9.78 -4.62
N PRO A 38 -6.89 10.62 -4.81
CA PRO A 38 -6.85 12.00 -4.34
C PRO A 38 -6.60 12.10 -2.83
N ALA A 39 -6.04 13.23 -2.42
CA ALA A 39 -5.68 13.49 -1.03
C ALA A 39 -6.82 13.20 -0.03
N GLY A 40 -6.50 12.50 1.05
CA GLY A 40 -7.44 12.14 2.11
C GLY A 40 -8.59 11.22 1.69
N ARG A 41 -8.46 10.46 0.59
CA ARG A 41 -9.47 9.48 0.14
C ARG A 41 -8.92 8.06 0.11
N LEU A 42 -9.83 7.09 0.15
CA LEU A 42 -9.61 5.71 -0.25
C LEU A 42 -10.44 5.44 -1.50
N THR A 43 -9.81 5.48 -2.67
CA THR A 43 -10.52 5.23 -3.94
C THR A 43 -10.72 3.74 -4.20
N PRO A 44 -11.77 3.37 -4.97
CA PRO A 44 -11.89 2.01 -5.49
C PRO A 44 -10.69 1.58 -6.35
N ASP A 45 -9.98 2.54 -6.96
CA ASP A 45 -8.83 2.29 -7.82
C ASP A 45 -7.60 1.85 -7.01
N LEU A 46 -7.29 2.57 -5.93
CA LEU A 46 -6.27 2.17 -4.96
C LEU A 46 -6.61 0.80 -4.35
N TYR A 47 -7.88 0.59 -3.98
CA TYR A 47 -8.33 -0.69 -3.44
C TYR A 47 -8.09 -1.85 -4.41
N ARG A 48 -8.42 -1.68 -5.69
CA ARG A 48 -8.19 -2.70 -6.73
C ARG A 48 -6.70 -3.01 -6.92
N CYS A 49 -5.86 -1.98 -6.97
CA CYS A 49 -4.41 -2.19 -7.09
C CYS A 49 -3.83 -2.92 -5.88
N CYS A 50 -4.27 -2.59 -4.65
CA CYS A 50 -3.87 -3.32 -3.46
C CYS A 50 -4.32 -4.79 -3.53
N ILE A 51 -5.56 -5.07 -3.92
CA ILE A 51 -6.06 -6.45 -4.06
C ILE A 51 -5.26 -7.24 -5.09
N GLU A 52 -4.93 -6.62 -6.24
CA GLU A 52 -4.13 -7.27 -7.27
C GLU A 52 -2.69 -7.53 -6.79
N ALA A 53 -2.03 -6.57 -6.16
CA ALA A 53 -0.70 -6.78 -5.60
C ALA A 53 -0.68 -7.94 -4.58
N ILE A 54 -1.74 -8.02 -3.76
CA ILE A 54 -1.92 -9.07 -2.77
C ILE A 54 -2.22 -10.44 -3.41
N SER A 55 -2.99 -10.49 -4.51
CA SER A 55 -3.26 -11.74 -5.23
C SER A 55 -1.98 -12.31 -5.84
N ARG A 56 -1.10 -11.45 -6.37
CA ARG A 56 0.19 -11.81 -6.95
C ARG A 56 1.24 -12.22 -5.93
N PHE A 57 1.22 -11.60 -4.76
CA PHE A 57 2.19 -11.89 -3.71
C PHE A 57 1.79 -13.09 -2.84
N GLY A 58 0.54 -13.13 -2.37
CA GLY A 58 0.20 -13.81 -1.12
C GLY A 58 -0.89 -14.87 -1.16
N TYR A 59 -1.66 -14.95 -2.24
CA TYR A 59 -2.81 -15.86 -2.35
C TYR A 59 -2.67 -16.91 -3.46
N GLY A 60 -1.50 -17.03 -4.09
CA GLY A 60 -1.25 -18.09 -5.07
C GLY A 60 -0.99 -19.44 -4.41
N ASP A 61 -1.43 -20.52 -5.05
CA ASP A 61 -1.18 -21.91 -4.63
C ASP A 61 0.32 -22.31 -4.68
N GLU A 62 1.20 -21.43 -5.17
CA GLU A 62 2.62 -21.67 -5.36
C GLU A 62 3.45 -20.52 -4.74
N PRO A 63 3.94 -20.66 -3.48
CA PRO A 63 4.74 -19.64 -2.79
C PRO A 63 6.02 -19.25 -3.52
N ASP A 64 6.57 -20.15 -4.34
CA ASP A 64 7.77 -19.92 -5.14
C ASP A 64 7.49 -19.00 -6.36
N LYS A 65 6.23 -18.69 -6.63
CA LYS A 65 5.78 -17.77 -7.70
C LYS A 65 5.30 -16.42 -7.19
N SER A 66 5.46 -16.12 -5.89
CA SER A 66 5.11 -14.80 -5.34
C SER A 66 5.85 -13.70 -6.09
N GLN A 67 5.08 -12.78 -6.67
CA GLN A 67 5.62 -11.64 -7.42
C GLN A 67 5.59 -10.38 -6.56
N SER A 68 6.73 -9.71 -6.47
CA SER A 68 6.84 -8.40 -5.84
C SER A 68 6.15 -7.33 -6.69
N THR A 69 5.47 -6.39 -6.04
CA THR A 69 4.68 -5.37 -6.75
C THR A 69 5.01 -3.96 -6.30
N LEU A 70 5.24 -3.07 -7.26
CA LEU A 70 5.28 -1.62 -7.06
C LEU A 70 3.93 -1.02 -7.47
N ILE A 71 3.28 -0.29 -6.58
CA ILE A 71 2.06 0.47 -6.84
C ILE A 71 2.42 1.95 -6.91
N VAL A 72 2.27 2.53 -8.08
CA VAL A 72 2.48 3.97 -8.32
C VAL A 72 1.15 4.69 -8.22
N ILE A 73 1.07 5.67 -7.35
CA ILE A 73 -0.16 6.36 -6.97
C ILE A 73 -0.11 7.80 -7.49
N ASP A 74 -1.02 8.14 -8.39
CA ASP A 74 -1.28 9.53 -8.75
C ASP A 74 -2.19 10.16 -7.67
N GLY A 75 -1.57 10.84 -6.70
CA GLY A 75 -2.24 11.47 -5.57
C GLY A 75 -1.51 11.24 -4.25
N GLU A 76 -2.18 10.67 -3.24
CA GLU A 76 -1.61 10.36 -1.92
C GLU A 76 -1.66 8.85 -1.60
N GLU A 77 -0.59 8.33 -1.02
CA GLU A 77 -0.46 6.93 -0.59
C GLU A 77 -0.71 6.68 0.91
N ASP A 78 -0.87 7.74 1.69
CA ASP A 78 -0.81 7.72 3.16
C ASP A 78 -1.87 6.84 3.84
N LEU A 79 -3.04 6.69 3.21
CA LEU A 79 -4.13 5.82 3.65
C LEU A 79 -4.02 4.39 3.10
N ALA A 80 -3.15 4.12 2.13
CA ALA A 80 -2.99 2.79 1.56
C ALA A 80 -2.61 1.68 2.58
N PRO A 81 -1.82 1.96 3.65
CA PRO A 81 -1.60 1.00 4.73
C PRO A 81 -2.88 0.44 5.35
N LEU A 82 -3.96 1.24 5.39
CA LEU A 82 -5.26 0.82 5.93
C LEU A 82 -5.93 -0.25 5.07
N ILE A 83 -5.66 -0.27 3.77
CA ILE A 83 -6.15 -1.31 2.87
C ILE A 83 -5.22 -2.52 2.92
N ILE A 84 -3.92 -2.29 2.73
CA ILE A 84 -3.02 -3.39 2.36
C ILE A 84 -2.60 -4.26 3.53
N HIS A 85 -2.37 -3.71 4.73
CA HIS A 85 -1.99 -4.54 5.89
C HIS A 85 -3.10 -5.51 6.31
N PRO A 86 -4.40 -5.11 6.39
CA PRO A 86 -5.49 -6.05 6.65
C PRO A 86 -5.57 -7.21 5.65
N LEU A 87 -5.21 -6.98 4.38
CA LEU A 87 -5.28 -7.97 3.29
C LEU A 87 -4.02 -8.83 3.17
N ALA A 88 -2.85 -8.31 3.53
CA ALA A 88 -1.59 -8.98 3.29
C ALA A 88 -1.37 -10.24 4.14
N PRO A 89 -0.72 -11.29 3.63
CA PRO A 89 -0.26 -12.40 4.45
C PRO A 89 0.61 -11.93 5.63
N LEU A 90 0.61 -12.69 6.72
CA LEU A 90 1.53 -12.43 7.82
C LEU A 90 2.99 -12.60 7.35
N GLY A 91 3.86 -11.70 7.80
CA GLY A 91 5.27 -11.67 7.40
C GLY A 91 5.58 -10.83 6.15
N SER A 92 4.56 -10.38 5.40
CA SER A 92 4.77 -9.53 4.21
C SER A 92 5.50 -8.23 4.57
N VAL A 93 6.49 -7.86 3.75
CA VAL A 93 7.24 -6.60 3.86
C VAL A 93 6.62 -5.54 2.96
N ILE A 94 6.00 -4.53 3.56
CA ILE A 94 5.33 -3.44 2.85
C ILE A 94 6.12 -2.15 3.01
N LEU A 95 6.35 -1.45 1.90
CA LEU A 95 7.02 -0.15 1.85
C LEU A 95 6.04 0.94 1.43
N TYR A 96 6.02 2.06 2.15
CA TYR A 96 5.21 3.25 1.83
C TYR A 96 5.77 4.48 2.55
N GLY A 97 5.48 5.68 2.07
CA GLY A 97 5.80 6.93 2.75
C GLY A 97 4.81 7.30 3.83
N GLN A 98 5.30 7.92 4.90
CA GLN A 98 4.49 8.45 5.98
C GLN A 98 4.85 9.93 6.26
N PRO A 99 3.84 10.83 6.31
CA PRO A 99 4.06 12.22 6.72
C PRO A 99 4.82 12.31 8.04
N GLY A 100 5.91 13.10 8.05
CA GLY A 100 6.76 13.30 9.22
C GLY A 100 7.74 12.16 9.54
N LYS A 101 7.67 11.01 8.87
CA LYS A 101 8.59 9.88 9.07
C LYS A 101 9.43 9.53 7.84
N GLY A 102 9.00 9.93 6.64
CA GLY A 102 9.66 9.52 5.40
C GLY A 102 9.25 8.11 4.99
N VAL A 103 10.12 7.41 4.26
CA VAL A 103 9.86 6.03 3.81
C VAL A 103 9.83 5.09 5.02
N VAL A 104 8.77 4.30 5.11
CA VAL A 104 8.54 3.29 6.15
C VAL A 104 8.58 1.91 5.51
N ILE A 105 9.32 1.00 6.14
CA ILE A 105 9.29 -0.43 5.85
C ILE A 105 8.59 -1.11 7.04
N ARG A 106 7.49 -1.81 6.77
CA ARG A 106 6.70 -2.45 7.82
C ARG A 106 6.37 -3.90 7.50
N PHE A 107 6.65 -4.78 8.46
CA PHE A 107 6.18 -6.15 8.44
C PHE A 107 4.69 -6.21 8.78
N THR A 108 3.95 -7.04 8.04
CA THR A 108 2.56 -7.33 8.36
C THR A 108 2.50 -8.38 9.48
N ASP A 109 2.21 -7.93 10.69
CA ASP A 109 1.90 -8.77 11.84
C ASP A 109 0.43 -8.58 12.28
N LEU A 110 -0.01 -9.37 13.27
CA LEU A 110 -1.37 -9.28 13.80
C LEU A 110 -1.67 -7.90 14.39
N ASP A 111 -0.67 -7.24 14.95
CA ASP A 111 -0.76 -5.92 15.56
C ASP A 111 -0.92 -4.81 14.51
N ALA A 112 -0.18 -4.87 13.41
CA ALA A 112 -0.35 -4.00 12.24
C ALA A 112 -1.75 -4.15 11.63
N LYS A 113 -2.23 -5.39 11.48
CA LYS A 113 -3.60 -5.67 11.02
C LYS A 113 -4.65 -5.07 11.95
N SER A 114 -4.49 -5.30 13.26
CA SER A 114 -5.42 -4.83 14.29
C SER A 114 -5.47 -3.31 14.35
N ARG A 115 -4.32 -2.63 14.32
CA ARG A 115 -4.27 -1.16 14.28
C ARG A 115 -5.00 -0.58 13.07
N CYS A 116 -4.76 -1.13 11.87
CA CYS A 116 -5.40 -0.64 10.67
C CYS A 116 -6.92 -0.83 10.74
N ARG A 117 -7.38 -2.00 11.22
CA ARG A 117 -8.80 -2.27 11.42
C ARG A 117 -9.44 -1.34 12.44
N ASN A 118 -8.82 -1.16 13.60
CA ASN A 118 -9.34 -0.26 14.64
C ASN A 118 -9.42 1.18 14.14
N LEU A 119 -8.45 1.62 13.34
CA LEU A 119 -8.48 2.96 12.75
C LEU A 119 -9.61 3.08 11.73
N LEU A 120 -9.81 2.09 10.86
CA LEU A 120 -10.95 2.04 9.93
C LEU A 120 -12.30 2.05 10.65
N GLU A 121 -12.44 1.31 11.74
CA GLU A 121 -13.65 1.31 12.58
C GLU A 121 -13.86 2.66 13.27
N SER A 122 -12.78 3.35 13.68
CA SER A 122 -12.88 4.69 14.27
C SER A 122 -13.18 5.81 13.25
N MET A 123 -13.07 5.51 11.95
CA MET A 123 -13.40 6.44 10.87
C MET A 123 -14.90 6.53 10.58
N ASP A 124 -15.75 5.91 11.40
CA ASP A 124 -17.21 6.02 11.33
C ASP A 124 -17.69 7.48 11.44
N GLY A 125 -17.82 8.11 10.28
CA GLY A 125 -18.89 9.07 10.04
C GLY A 125 -20.20 8.30 9.91
N ASP A 126 -21.18 8.69 10.71
CA ASP A 126 -22.57 8.20 10.75
C ASP A 126 -23.10 7.75 9.38
N TRP A 127 -22.90 6.48 9.02
CA TRP A 127 -23.51 5.86 7.85
C TRP A 127 -24.92 5.45 8.27
N SER A 128 -25.83 6.42 8.31
CA SER A 128 -27.26 6.15 8.39
C SER A 128 -27.72 5.58 7.05
N GLY A 129 -27.46 4.29 6.84
CA GLY A 129 -28.10 3.50 5.81
C GLY A 129 -29.60 3.47 6.08
N LYS A 130 -30.34 4.41 5.46
CA LYS A 130 -31.79 4.25 5.31
C LYS A 130 -32.02 3.00 4.46
N LYS A 131 -32.46 1.93 5.14
CA LYS A 131 -33.26 0.88 4.51
C LYS A 131 -34.64 1.43 4.17
#